data_AF-A0A969KJZ7-F1
#
_entry.id   AF-A0A969KJZ7-F1
#
_cell.length_a   1.000
_cell.length_b   1.000
_cell.length_c   1.000
_cell.angle_alpha   90.00
_cell.angle_beta   90.00
_cell.angle_gamma   90.00
#
_symmetry.space_group_name_H-M   'P 1'
#
loop_
_entity.id
_entity.type
_entity.pdbx_description
1 polymer ?
#
loop_
_entity_poly.entity_id
_entity_poly.type
_entity_poly.pdbx_seq_one_letter_code
_entity_poly.pdbx_strand_id
1 'polypeptide(L)'
;MNNSNNISVTRVENIQQFESLREEWNTLLFQCPDRDIFLTWEWLFAWWKNLGQHDNALWLLLIYEADKLIGIAPLMLGQKNSVLIFDGLETLVIRIAILVESLLLMEARL
;
A
#
# COMPACT_ATOMS: atom_id res chain seq x y z
N MET A 1 -24.50 12.21 16.60
CA MET A 1 -24.51 12.28 15.13
C MET A 1 -23.47 11.27 14.67
N ASN A 2 -23.89 10.12 14.15
CA ASN A 2 -22.95 9.08 13.73
C ASN A 2 -22.38 9.51 12.37
N ASN A 3 -21.17 10.06 12.38
CA ASN A 3 -20.44 10.36 11.15
C ASN A 3 -19.87 9.04 10.64
N SER A 4 -20.68 8.28 9.91
CA SER A 4 -20.18 7.09 9.21
C SER A 4 -19.21 7.58 8.14
N ASN A 5 -17.91 7.63 8.46
CA ASN A 5 -16.88 7.94 7.48
C ASN A 5 -16.99 6.90 6.35
N ASN A 6 -17.28 7.37 5.13
CA ASN A 6 -17.48 6.49 3.99
C ASN A 6 -16.10 6.01 3.49
N ILE A 7 -15.68 4.84 3.97
CA ILE A 7 -14.46 4.18 3.54
C ILE A 7 -14.76 3.34 2.29
N SER A 8 -13.96 3.52 1.25
CA SER A 8 -14.02 2.70 0.04
C SER A 8 -12.66 2.08 -0.26
N VAL A 9 -12.68 0.92 -0.93
CA VAL A 9 -11.47 0.21 -1.33
C VAL A 9 -11.49 0.01 -2.84
N THR A 10 -10.45 0.49 -3.51
CA THR A 10 -10.27 0.33 -4.96
C THR A 10 -9.04 -0.53 -5.22
N ARG A 11 -9.11 -1.39 -6.23
CA ARG A 11 -8.02 -2.28 -6.63
C ARG A 11 -7.34 -1.77 -7.89
N VAL A 12 -6.01 -1.79 -7.91
CA VAL A 12 -5.17 -1.51 -9.08
C VAL A 12 -4.37 -2.76 -9.46
N GLU A 13 -4.53 -3.18 -10.72
CA GLU A 13 -3.96 -4.43 -11.25
C GLU A 13 -3.09 -4.23 -12.50
N ASN A 14 -3.03 -3.02 -13.05
CA ASN A 14 -2.18 -2.71 -14.19
C ASN A 14 -1.17 -1.61 -13.86
N ILE A 15 -0.09 -1.61 -14.65
CA ILE A 15 1.06 -0.75 -14.41
C ILE A 15 0.77 0.72 -14.68
N GLN A 16 -0.13 1.05 -15.61
CA GLN A 16 -0.49 2.44 -15.92
C GLN A 16 -1.22 3.11 -14.75
N GLN A 17 -2.15 2.38 -14.11
CA GLN A 17 -2.81 2.85 -12.90
C GLN A 17 -1.81 2.99 -11.74
N PHE A 18 -0.88 2.04 -11.56
CA PHE A 18 0.18 2.19 -10.56
C PHE A 18 1.05 3.42 -10.85
N GLU A 19 1.36 3.67 -12.13
CA GLU A 19 2.15 4.83 -12.53
C GLU A 19 1.49 6.16 -12.12
N SER A 20 0.17 6.26 -12.30
CA SER A 20 -0.59 7.45 -11.92
C SER A 20 -0.65 7.75 -10.43
N LEU A 21 -0.34 6.77 -9.56
CA LEU A 21 -0.44 6.93 -8.11
C LEU A 21 0.73 7.72 -7.50
N ARG A 22 1.75 8.09 -8.27
CA ARG A 22 2.99 8.68 -7.74
C ARG A 22 2.78 9.83 -6.77
N GLU A 23 1.98 10.82 -7.16
CA GLU A 23 1.80 12.03 -6.37
C GLU A 23 0.99 11.76 -5.08
N GLU A 24 -0.12 11.05 -5.20
CA GLU A 24 -0.96 10.67 -4.05
C GLU A 24 -0.20 9.75 -3.08
N TRP A 25 0.58 8.80 -3.60
CA TRP A 25 1.42 7.90 -2.82
C TRP A 25 2.46 8.66 -2.01
N ASN A 26 3.20 9.56 -2.67
CA ASN A 26 4.24 10.33 -2.00
C ASN A 26 3.65 11.31 -0.97
N THR A 27 2.46 11.86 -1.25
CA THR A 27 1.70 12.68 -0.29
C THR A 27 1.31 11.86 0.94
N LEU A 28 0.83 10.63 0.73
CA LEU A 28 0.46 9.70 1.80
C LEU A 28 1.68 9.31 2.66
N LEU A 29 2.77 8.92 2.01
CA LEU A 29 3.99 8.48 2.68
C LEU A 29 4.64 9.62 3.48
N PHE A 30 4.55 10.86 3.00
CA PHE A 30 5.07 12.03 3.72
C PHE A 30 4.38 12.23 5.08
N GLN A 31 3.11 11.80 5.21
CA GLN A 31 2.35 11.84 6.45
C GLN A 31 2.62 10.65 7.36
N CYS A 32 3.36 9.64 6.90
CA CYS A 32 3.70 8.45 7.66
C CYS A 32 4.93 8.71 8.57
N PRO A 33 4.81 8.49 9.89
CA PRO A 33 5.94 8.63 10.82
C PRO A 33 7.08 7.66 10.51
N ASP A 34 6.74 6.43 10.11
CA ASP A 34 7.67 5.34 9.85
C ASP A 34 8.02 5.23 8.35
N ARG A 35 8.14 6.37 7.66
CA ARG A 35 8.51 6.40 6.24
C ARG A 35 9.86 5.71 6.00
N ASP A 36 9.89 4.80 5.04
CA ASP A 36 11.07 4.04 4.66
C ASP A 36 11.23 4.03 3.13
N ILE A 37 12.47 3.93 2.64
CA ILE A 37 12.77 3.90 1.21
C ILE A 37 12.05 2.76 0.48
N PHE A 38 11.87 1.60 1.12
CA PHE A 38 11.18 0.45 0.58
C PHE A 38 9.66 0.67 0.41
N LEU A 39 9.12 1.72 1.05
CA LEU A 39 7.72 2.12 0.94
C LEU A 39 7.50 3.26 -0.07
N THR A 40 8.56 3.81 -0.66
CA THR A 40 8.45 4.86 -1.68
C THR A 40 7.79 4.32 -2.94
N TRP A 41 7.04 5.19 -3.62
CA TRP A 41 6.49 4.85 -4.93
C TRP A 41 7.60 4.48 -5.90
N GLU A 42 8.71 5.24 -5.90
CA GLU A 42 9.85 5.01 -6.78
C GLU A 42 10.43 3.60 -6.62
N TRP A 43 10.62 3.15 -5.38
CA TRP A 43 11.14 1.82 -5.11
C TRP A 43 10.16 0.72 -5.54
N LEU A 44 8.92 0.79 -5.09
CA LEU A 44 7.92 -0.25 -5.36
C LEU A 44 7.53 -0.32 -6.84
N PHE A 45 7.40 0.83 -7.50
CA PHE A 45 7.11 0.89 -8.94
C PHE A 45 8.27 0.33 -9.76
N ALA A 46 9.52 0.70 -9.44
CA ALA A 46 10.69 0.14 -10.11
C ALA A 46 10.82 -1.36 -9.88
N TRP A 47 10.59 -1.83 -8.65
CA TRP A 47 10.60 -3.25 -8.33
C TRP A 47 9.54 -4.01 -9.13
N TRP A 48 8.29 -3.53 -9.14
CA TRP A 48 7.22 -4.14 -9.90
C TRP A 48 7.53 -4.16 -11.40
N LYS A 49 8.02 -3.04 -11.94
CA LYS A 49 8.31 -2.87 -13.36
C LYS A 49 9.39 -3.83 -13.86
N ASN A 50 10.40 -4.15 -13.04
CA ASN A 50 11.57 -4.90 -13.48
C ASN A 50 11.62 -6.35 -12.97
N LEU A 51 11.04 -6.64 -11.80
CA LEU A 51 11.20 -7.91 -11.10
C LEU A 51 9.86 -8.57 -10.75
N GLY A 52 8.84 -7.77 -10.46
CA GLY A 52 7.57 -8.24 -9.93
C GLY A 52 6.65 -8.92 -10.95
N GLN A 53 6.87 -8.82 -12.25
CA GLN A 53 5.89 -9.22 -13.29
C GLN A 53 5.94 -10.69 -13.75
N HIS A 54 6.87 -11.52 -13.27
CA HIS A 54 7.13 -12.84 -13.88
C HIS A 54 5.93 -13.82 -13.77
N ASP A 55 5.70 -14.41 -12.60
CA ASP A 55 4.59 -15.35 -12.33
C ASP A 55 3.57 -14.76 -11.35
N ASN A 56 3.55 -13.42 -11.30
CA ASN A 56 2.89 -12.67 -10.26
C ASN A 56 1.97 -11.61 -10.88
N ALA A 57 0.83 -11.36 -10.23
CA ALA A 57 -0.10 -10.30 -10.62
C ALA A 57 -0.06 -9.14 -9.63
N LEU A 58 -0.13 -7.92 -10.15
CA LEU A 58 -0.16 -6.69 -9.35
C LEU A 58 -1.48 -6.66 -8.60
N TRP A 59 -1.43 -6.33 -7.31
CA TRP A 59 -2.64 -6.24 -6.50
C TRP A 59 -2.53 -5.12 -5.47
N LEU A 60 -2.55 -3.87 -5.93
CA LEU A 60 -2.56 -2.75 -5.00
C LEU A 60 -3.99 -2.51 -4.51
N LEU A 61 -4.18 -2.43 -3.20
CA LEU A 61 -5.42 -1.97 -2.60
C LEU A 61 -5.25 -0.53 -2.14
N LEU A 62 -6.11 0.35 -2.63
CA LEU A 62 -6.18 1.75 -2.29
C LEU A 62 -7.38 1.97 -1.38
N ILE A 63 -7.16 2.59 -0.23
CA ILE A 63 -8.19 2.85 0.76
C ILE A 63 -8.46 4.35 0.74
N TYR A 64 -9.70 4.71 0.46
CA TYR A 64 -10.13 6.11 0.40
C TYR A 64 -11.14 6.40 1.51
N GLU A 65 -11.01 7.57 2.12
CA GLU A 65 -12.05 8.18 2.94
C GLU A 65 -12.63 9.35 2.15
N ALA A 66 -13.89 9.23 1.72
CA ALA A 66 -14.44 10.05 0.64
C ALA A 66 -13.51 10.02 -0.60
N ASP A 67 -12.90 11.16 -0.97
CA ASP A 67 -12.00 11.29 -2.12
C ASP A 67 -10.51 11.34 -1.73
N LYS A 68 -10.20 11.23 -0.43
CA LYS A 68 -8.82 11.28 0.06
C LYS A 68 -8.23 9.89 0.14
N LEU A 69 -7.11 9.66 -0.54
CA LEU A 69 -6.33 8.44 -0.35
C LEU A 69 -5.78 8.44 1.08
N ILE A 70 -6.22 7.48 1.87
CA ILE A 70 -5.83 7.32 3.26
C ILE A 70 -5.09 6.03 3.50
N GLY A 71 -4.78 5.21 2.50
CA GLY A 71 -4.06 3.96 2.75
C GLY A 71 -3.73 3.23 1.46
N ILE A 72 -2.59 2.55 1.45
CA ILE A 72 -2.18 1.71 0.32
C ILE A 72 -1.60 0.40 0.86
N ALA A 73 -2.08 -0.72 0.32
CA ALA A 73 -1.47 -2.01 0.51
C ALA A 73 -0.88 -2.51 -0.82
N PRO A 74 0.46 -2.43 -1.01
CA PRO A 74 1.12 -3.04 -2.15
C PRO A 74 1.19 -4.55 -2.02
N LEU A 75 0.16 -5.23 -2.53
CA LEU A 75 0.11 -6.68 -2.57
C LEU A 75 0.47 -7.20 -3.96
N MET A 76 0.75 -8.50 -3.98
CA MET A 76 1.06 -9.26 -5.17
C MET A 76 0.45 -10.65 -5.02
N LEU A 77 -0.13 -11.17 -6.09
CA LEU A 77 -0.60 -12.55 -6.15
C LEU A 77 0.41 -13.40 -6.91
N GLY A 78 1.11 -14.30 -6.23
CA GLY A 78 2.02 -15.26 -6.85
C GLY A 78 1.37 -16.62 -7.10
N GLN A 79 1.84 -17.35 -8.11
CA GLN A 79 1.52 -18.77 -8.25
C GLN A 79 2.30 -19.62 -7.22
N LYS A 80 1.68 -20.70 -6.71
CA LYS A 80 2.08 -21.52 -5.54
C LYS A 80 3.53 -22.03 -5.42
N ASN A 81 4.43 -21.73 -6.35
CA ASN A 81 5.81 -22.23 -6.37
C ASN A 81 6.91 -21.15 -6.34
N SER A 82 6.58 -19.86 -6.32
CA SER A 82 7.58 -18.79 -6.19
C SER A 82 7.88 -18.51 -4.71
N VAL A 83 8.82 -19.25 -4.12
CA VAL A 83 9.49 -18.80 -2.90
C VAL A 83 10.40 -17.66 -3.29
N LEU A 84 9.90 -16.43 -3.21
CA LEU A 84 10.75 -15.26 -3.25
C LEU A 84 11.49 -15.20 -1.91
N ILE A 85 12.70 -15.75 -1.89
CA ILE A 85 13.65 -15.56 -0.79
C ILE A 85 14.10 -14.11 -0.86
N PHE A 86 13.33 -13.25 -0.21
CA PHE A 86 13.75 -11.89 0.10
C PHE A 86 14.68 -11.97 1.32
N ASP A 87 15.97 -12.18 1.05
CA ASP A 87 17.01 -12.16 2.08
C ASP A 87 17.12 -10.73 2.63
N GLY A 88 16.40 -10.45 3.72
CA GLY A 88 16.31 -9.15 4.38
C GLY A 88 14.91 -8.65 4.77
N LEU A 89 13.83 -9.38 4.48
CA LEU A 89 12.44 -8.92 4.70
C LEU A 89 11.64 -9.84 5.63
N GLU A 90 12.18 -10.24 6.78
CA GLU A 90 11.36 -10.96 7.78
C GLU A 90 10.26 -10.07 8.38
N THR A 91 10.34 -8.74 8.26
CA THR A 91 9.42 -7.80 8.92
C THR A 91 8.45 -7.07 8.00
N LEU A 92 8.67 -7.08 6.68
CA LEU A 92 7.95 -6.17 5.76
C LEU A 92 6.70 -6.80 5.11
N VAL A 93 6.58 -8.12 5.10
CA VAL A 93 5.38 -8.81 4.56
C VAL A 93 4.21 -8.81 5.55
N ILE A 94 4.45 -8.59 6.85
CA ILE A 94 3.42 -8.72 7.91
C ILE A 94 2.93 -7.36 8.46
N ARG A 95 3.52 -6.23 8.07
CA ARG A 95 3.13 -4.89 8.59
C ARG A 95 2.74 -3.86 7.52
N ILE A 96 2.18 -4.31 6.39
CA ILE A 96 1.56 -3.38 5.43
C ILE A 96 0.12 -3.09 5.89
N ALA A 97 0.03 -2.32 6.96
CA ALA A 97 -1.17 -1.60 7.37
C ALA A 97 -0.77 -0.13 7.48
N ILE A 98 -0.48 0.51 6.35
CA ILE A 98 -0.33 1.97 6.36
C ILE A 98 -1.74 2.53 6.36
N LEU A 99 -2.10 3.02 7.57
CA LEU A 99 -3.22 3.86 8.00
C LEU A 99 -4.53 3.16 8.44
N VAL A 100 -4.47 2.52 9.60
CA VAL A 100 -5.62 2.48 10.53
C VAL A 100 -5.22 2.82 11.99
N GLU A 101 -3.93 2.91 12.36
CA GLU A 101 -3.56 3.22 13.75
C GLU A 101 -3.92 4.65 14.19
N SER A 102 -3.92 5.62 13.28
CA SER A 102 -4.28 7.00 13.61
C SER A 102 -5.77 7.19 13.91
N LEU A 103 -6.64 6.33 13.36
CA LEU A 103 -8.09 6.38 13.60
C LEU A 103 -8.48 5.61 14.88
N LEU A 104 -7.80 4.49 15.17
CA LEU A 104 -8.00 3.72 16.41
C LEU A 104 -7.44 4.41 17.67
N LEU A 105 -6.35 5.19 17.55
CA LEU A 105 -5.81 5.95 18.69
C LEU A 105 -6.60 7.22 19.02
N MET A 106 -7.48 7.69 18.12
CA MET A 106 -8.37 8.82 18.38
C MET A 106 -9.66 8.41 19.10
N GLU A 107 -10.14 7.18 18.90
CA GLU A 107 -11.33 6.66 19.61
C GLU A 107 -11.03 6.10 21.01
N ALA A 108 -9.78 5.80 21.33
CA ALA A 108 -9.35 5.31 22.65
C ALA A 108 -9.03 6.42 23.68
N ARG A 109 -9.36 7.68 23.38
CA ARG A 109 -9.12 8.86 24.24
C ARG A 109 -10.38 9.69 24.52
N LEU A 110 -11.57 9.08 24.45
CA LEU A 110 -12.83 9.67 24.91
C LEU A 110 -13.58 8.70 25.83
#